data_AF-A0A928E860-F1
#
_entry.id   AF-A0A928E860-F1
#
_cell.length_a   1.000
_cell.length_b   1.000
_cell.length_c   1.000
_cell.angle_alpha   90.00
_cell.angle_beta   90.00
_cell.angle_gamma   90.00
#
_symmetry.space_group_name_H-M   'P 1'
#
loop_
_entity.id
_entity.type
_entity.pdbx_description
1 polymer ?
#
loop_
_entity_poly.entity_id
_entity_poly.type
_entity_poly.pdbx_seq_one_letter_code
_entity_poly.pdbx_strand_id
1 'polypeptide(L)'
;MNLMKRTVTFQIVFSLPAQNASCQIKRKRIVRRRTMASNSTFQRKEVKYRLSPAQLQAMLVAIEGHMKVDKYGDTIIESRYLDTPHRELIERSLDKPLYKEKLRLRSYGPYAQAEVVYVELKKKYKGIVYKRRVGMSKQAAQAFIAGMDFEEAAIRYPLADAQLQGELLSARGHQIAAELRSFCLRYPGLVPSMDISVVRRSYEPALHAAGSAVTLEGAPSTDLRITFDMHMRGRDLMRDGMPIYKLAGSGEAVMEIKSAGSYPLWLVEALSDNKIYPQSFSKYGEAYRQSFQSLSDLQTQSAVRRVVRPSKIKTANSGASRFAQPAKPVVTALAAASSAAIVKGSASCLKAS
;
A
#
# COMPACT_ATOMS: atom_id res chain seq x y z
N MET A 1 12.77 -78.86 -12.34
CA MET A 1 11.30 -78.83 -12.33
C MET A 1 10.89 -77.36 -12.35
N ASN A 2 10.68 -76.76 -13.53
CA ASN A 2 9.36 -76.48 -14.18
C ASN A 2 8.37 -75.79 -13.22
N LEU A 3 7.72 -74.65 -13.53
CA LEU A 3 7.16 -74.26 -14.82
C LEU A 3 6.81 -72.74 -14.90
N MET A 4 7.25 -72.10 -15.99
CA MET A 4 6.65 -71.08 -16.89
C MET A 4 5.80 -69.88 -16.39
N LYS A 5 6.08 -68.71 -17.01
CA LYS A 5 5.27 -68.04 -18.06
C LYS A 5 6.12 -66.92 -18.72
N ARG A 6 6.83 -67.22 -19.82
CA ARG A 6 6.58 -66.80 -21.22
C ARG A 6 6.34 -65.30 -21.45
N THR A 7 7.43 -64.61 -21.80
CA THR A 7 7.47 -63.33 -22.53
C THR A 7 7.69 -63.64 -24.01
N VAL A 8 6.87 -63.09 -24.90
CA VAL A 8 7.04 -63.22 -26.36
C VAL A 8 7.50 -61.86 -26.89
N THR A 9 8.72 -61.84 -27.42
CA THR A 9 9.32 -60.72 -28.15
C THR A 9 9.24 -61.06 -29.63
N PHE A 10 8.56 -60.22 -30.44
CA PHE A 10 8.63 -60.32 -31.89
C PHE A 10 9.41 -59.12 -32.44
N GLN A 11 10.54 -59.46 -33.06
CA GLN A 11 11.36 -58.60 -33.90
C GLN A 11 10.65 -58.46 -35.26
N ILE A 12 10.44 -57.24 -35.74
CA ILE A 12 10.13 -56.99 -37.16
C ILE A 12 11.14 -55.98 -37.68
N VAL A 13 11.95 -56.48 -38.62
CA VAL A 13 12.91 -55.77 -39.45
C VAL A 13 12.14 -54.89 -40.43
N PHE A 14 12.48 -53.61 -40.55
CA PHE A 14 12.06 -52.80 -41.70
C PHE A 14 13.26 -52.10 -42.33
N SER A 15 13.50 -52.52 -43.57
CA SER A 15 14.41 -51.94 -44.55
C SER A 15 13.95 -50.54 -44.94
N LEU A 16 14.87 -49.59 -45.00
CA LEU A 16 14.66 -48.27 -45.59
C LEU A 16 14.48 -48.39 -47.11
N PRO A 17 13.64 -47.53 -47.70
CA PRO A 17 14.08 -46.80 -48.87
C PRO A 17 13.86 -45.29 -48.69
N ALA A 18 14.90 -44.54 -49.06
CA ALA A 18 14.82 -43.11 -49.29
C ALA A 18 14.02 -42.83 -50.57
N GLN A 19 13.13 -41.85 -50.54
CA GLN A 19 12.75 -41.06 -51.73
C GLN A 19 12.04 -39.77 -51.33
N ASN A 20 12.51 -38.69 -51.96
CA ASN A 20 12.05 -37.30 -51.83
C ASN A 20 10.58 -37.13 -52.24
N ALA A 21 9.80 -36.43 -51.41
CA ALA A 21 8.58 -35.77 -51.84
C ALA A 21 8.35 -34.50 -51.01
N SER A 22 8.49 -33.34 -51.66
CA SER A 22 8.17 -32.03 -51.12
C SER A 22 6.66 -31.90 -50.87
N CYS A 23 6.22 -31.99 -49.62
CA CYS A 23 4.83 -31.79 -49.23
C CYS A 23 4.58 -30.32 -48.84
N GLN A 24 4.00 -29.56 -49.77
CA GLN A 24 3.46 -28.22 -49.55
C GLN A 24 2.26 -28.27 -48.58
N ILE A 25 2.45 -27.84 -47.33
CA ILE A 25 1.36 -27.71 -46.36
C ILE A 25 0.59 -26.41 -46.64
N LYS A 26 -0.55 -26.53 -47.34
CA LYS A 26 -1.54 -25.47 -47.48
C LYS A 26 -2.13 -25.15 -46.09
N ARG A 27 -1.80 -23.97 -45.54
CA ARG A 27 -2.43 -23.43 -44.32
C ARG A 27 -3.90 -23.13 -44.58
N LYS A 28 -4.81 -24.04 -44.20
CA LYS A 28 -6.24 -23.74 -44.09
C LYS A 28 -6.44 -22.74 -42.95
N ARG A 29 -6.84 -21.52 -43.30
CA ARG A 29 -7.20 -20.44 -42.38
C ARG A 29 -8.47 -20.84 -41.62
N ILE A 30 -8.32 -21.37 -40.42
CA ILE A 30 -9.45 -21.56 -39.49
C ILE A 30 -9.88 -20.16 -39.04
N VAL A 31 -10.95 -19.63 -39.65
CA VAL A 31 -11.65 -18.45 -39.13
C VAL A 31 -12.33 -18.89 -37.84
N ARG A 32 -11.68 -18.64 -36.70
CA ARG A 32 -12.34 -18.74 -35.40
C ARG A 32 -13.45 -17.68 -35.38
N ARG A 33 -14.72 -18.12 -35.45
CA ARG A 33 -15.86 -17.29 -35.07
C ARG A 33 -15.56 -16.71 -33.69
N ARG A 34 -15.49 -15.37 -33.61
CA ARG A 34 -15.40 -14.63 -32.34
C ARG A 34 -16.67 -14.96 -31.55
N THR A 35 -16.56 -15.83 -30.57
CA THR A 35 -17.57 -15.93 -29.51
C THR A 35 -17.57 -14.57 -28.81
N MET A 36 -18.73 -13.91 -28.77
CA MET A 36 -18.94 -12.63 -28.10
C MET A 36 -18.43 -12.74 -26.66
N ALA A 37 -17.42 -11.94 -26.33
CA ALA A 37 -16.94 -11.81 -24.96
C ALA A 37 -18.06 -11.16 -24.14
N SER A 38 -18.41 -11.76 -23.01
CA SER A 38 -19.29 -11.12 -22.02
C SER A 38 -18.67 -9.79 -21.59
N ASN A 39 -19.44 -8.71 -21.64
CA ASN A 39 -19.09 -7.33 -21.24
C ASN A 39 -18.69 -7.16 -19.76
N SER A 40 -18.44 -8.25 -19.01
CA SER A 40 -18.11 -8.24 -17.58
C SER A 40 -16.61 -8.32 -17.26
N THR A 41 -15.75 -8.57 -18.26
CA THR A 41 -14.29 -8.65 -18.09
C THR A 41 -13.59 -7.57 -18.91
N PHE A 42 -13.10 -6.52 -18.24
CA PHE A 42 -12.29 -5.46 -18.85
C PHE A 42 -10.84 -5.55 -18.37
N GLN A 43 -9.88 -5.28 -19.27
CA GLN A 43 -8.45 -5.24 -18.96
C GLN A 43 -7.97 -3.79 -19.04
N ARG A 44 -7.37 -3.28 -17.96
CA ARG A 44 -6.72 -1.95 -17.93
C ARG A 44 -5.22 -2.09 -17.76
N LYS A 45 -4.45 -1.24 -18.43
CA LYS A 45 -3.02 -1.08 -18.22
C LYS A 45 -2.80 -0.08 -17.07
N GLU A 46 -2.05 -0.48 -16.04
CA GLU A 46 -1.59 0.40 -14.94
C GLU A 46 -0.12 0.75 -15.21
N VAL A 47 0.18 2.03 -15.47
CA VAL A 47 1.54 2.55 -15.69
C VAL A 47 1.89 3.53 -14.58
N LYS A 48 3.16 3.53 -14.15
CA LYS A 48 3.64 4.32 -13.03
C LYS A 48 4.75 5.26 -13.45
N TYR A 49 4.79 6.41 -12.81
CA TYR A 49 5.73 7.49 -13.08
C TYR A 49 6.21 8.04 -11.74
N ARG A 50 7.50 8.36 -11.63
CA ARG A 50 8.02 9.20 -10.54
C ARG A 50 8.06 10.62 -11.06
N LEU A 51 7.54 11.55 -10.28
CA LEU A 51 7.43 12.96 -10.63
C LEU A 51 8.27 13.79 -9.67
N SER A 52 9.10 14.68 -10.21
CA SER A 52 9.66 15.79 -9.43
C SER A 52 8.54 16.76 -9.00
N PRO A 53 8.78 17.67 -8.05
CA PRO A 53 7.79 18.68 -7.68
C PRO A 53 7.29 19.52 -8.87
N ALA A 54 8.19 19.90 -9.77
CA ALA A 54 7.83 20.66 -10.98
C ALA A 54 6.95 19.84 -11.94
N GLN A 55 7.30 18.57 -12.14
CA GLN A 55 6.49 17.66 -12.99
C GLN A 55 5.13 17.37 -12.37
N LEU A 56 5.05 17.22 -11.04
CA LEU A 56 3.77 17.08 -10.35
C LEU A 56 2.88 18.31 -10.60
N GLN A 57 3.44 19.52 -10.42
CA GLN A 57 2.68 20.74 -10.65
C GLN A 57 2.20 20.86 -12.11
N ALA A 58 3.08 20.58 -13.08
CA ALA A 58 2.73 20.59 -14.49
C ALA A 58 1.61 19.59 -14.81
N MET A 59 1.67 18.38 -14.23
CA MET A 59 0.61 17.39 -14.40
C MET A 59 -0.70 17.79 -13.72
N LEU A 60 -0.66 18.46 -12.55
CA LEU A 60 -1.87 18.95 -11.89
C LEU A 60 -2.57 20.05 -12.69
N VAL A 61 -1.82 20.91 -13.39
CA VAL A 61 -2.37 21.88 -14.34
C VAL A 61 -2.92 21.17 -15.58
N ALA A 62 -2.19 20.21 -16.14
CA ALA A 62 -2.62 19.51 -17.35
C ALA A 62 -3.89 18.67 -17.18
N ILE A 63 -4.19 18.19 -15.98
CA ILE A 63 -5.44 17.45 -15.71
C ILE A 63 -6.64 18.38 -15.44
N GLU A 64 -6.39 19.67 -15.19
CA GLU A 64 -7.44 20.65 -14.94
C GLU A 64 -8.36 20.76 -16.16
N GLY A 65 -9.67 20.87 -15.94
CA GLY A 65 -10.66 20.87 -17.01
C GLY A 65 -10.92 19.50 -17.67
N HIS A 66 -10.02 18.53 -17.57
CA HIS A 66 -10.19 17.17 -18.10
C HIS A 66 -10.64 16.15 -17.06
N MET A 67 -10.17 16.30 -15.83
CA MET A 67 -10.42 15.36 -14.74
C MET A 67 -10.96 16.08 -13.50
N LYS A 68 -11.80 15.38 -12.75
CA LYS A 68 -12.27 15.81 -11.43
C LYS A 68 -11.74 14.88 -10.36
N VAL A 69 -11.58 15.41 -9.14
CA VAL A 69 -11.25 14.59 -7.98
C VAL A 69 -12.36 13.57 -7.76
N ASP A 70 -11.99 12.31 -7.48
CA ASP A 70 -12.96 11.27 -7.21
C ASP A 70 -13.64 11.46 -5.85
N LYS A 71 -14.67 10.66 -5.57
CA LYS A 71 -15.44 10.75 -4.32
C LYS A 71 -14.62 10.55 -3.03
N TYR A 72 -13.40 10.01 -3.13
CA TYR A 72 -12.54 9.73 -1.99
C TYR A 72 -11.50 10.83 -1.74
N GLY A 73 -11.42 11.83 -2.64
CA GLY A 73 -10.62 13.03 -2.38
C GLY A 73 -9.14 12.75 -2.12
N ASP A 74 -8.59 13.54 -1.20
CA ASP A 74 -7.30 13.25 -0.57
C ASP A 74 -7.50 12.21 0.53
N THR A 75 -7.06 10.98 0.29
CA THR A 75 -7.16 9.88 1.25
C THR A 75 -5.79 9.52 1.80
N ILE A 76 -5.67 9.44 3.13
CA ILE A 76 -4.52 8.79 3.77
C ILE A 76 -4.66 7.28 3.57
N ILE A 77 -3.64 6.64 3.01
CA ILE A 77 -3.59 5.19 2.88
C ILE A 77 -2.39 4.68 3.64
N GLU A 78 -2.63 3.83 4.62
CA GLU A 78 -1.59 3.12 5.35
C GLU A 78 -1.57 1.66 4.93
N SER A 79 -0.37 1.10 4.77
CA SER A 79 -0.17 -0.28 4.38
C SER A 79 0.97 -0.88 5.17
N ARG A 80 0.64 -1.86 6.00
CA ARG A 80 1.58 -2.71 6.74
C ARG A 80 1.91 -3.94 5.92
N TYR A 81 3.13 -4.05 5.43
CA TYR A 81 3.61 -5.23 4.72
C TYR A 81 4.03 -6.30 5.72
N LEU A 82 3.63 -7.54 5.44
CA LEU A 82 4.04 -8.71 6.20
C LEU A 82 5.12 -9.46 5.42
N ASP A 83 6.10 -9.97 6.15
CA ASP A 83 7.18 -10.77 5.59
C ASP A 83 7.63 -11.82 6.60
N THR A 84 8.45 -12.75 6.15
CA THR A 84 9.20 -13.67 7.00
C THR A 84 10.10 -12.87 7.96
N PRO A 85 10.51 -13.44 9.11
CA PRO A 85 11.44 -12.81 10.04
C PRO A 85 12.76 -12.38 9.39
N HIS A 86 13.15 -13.04 8.29
CA HIS A 86 14.38 -12.77 7.53
C HIS A 86 14.16 -11.94 6.25
N ARG A 87 12.96 -11.40 6.01
CA ARG A 87 12.65 -10.53 4.84
C ARG A 87 12.83 -11.20 3.46
N GLU A 88 12.68 -12.51 3.39
CA GLU A 88 12.84 -13.28 2.16
C GLU A 88 11.90 -12.82 1.03
N LEU A 89 10.66 -12.38 1.32
CA LEU A 89 9.71 -12.00 0.28
C LEU A 89 10.09 -10.68 -0.39
N ILE A 90 10.55 -9.69 0.38
CA ILE A 90 10.99 -8.42 -0.20
C ILE A 90 12.29 -8.55 -0.98
N GLU A 91 13.25 -9.30 -0.46
CA GLU A 91 14.52 -9.57 -1.14
C GLU A 91 14.28 -10.28 -2.46
N ARG A 92 13.56 -11.40 -2.42
CA ARG A 92 13.13 -12.11 -3.62
C ARG A 92 12.31 -11.23 -4.55
N SER A 93 11.49 -10.32 -4.03
CA SER A 93 10.73 -9.38 -4.88
C SER A 93 11.64 -8.40 -5.64
N LEU A 94 12.78 -8.01 -5.06
CA LEU A 94 13.75 -7.07 -5.63
C LEU A 94 14.59 -7.71 -6.74
N ASP A 95 14.81 -9.02 -6.68
CA ASP A 95 15.43 -9.81 -7.77
C ASP A 95 14.56 -9.89 -9.04
N LYS A 96 13.32 -9.40 -8.96
CA LYS A 96 12.33 -9.40 -10.06
C LYS A 96 12.13 -10.79 -10.70
N PRO A 97 11.91 -11.86 -9.91
CA PRO A 97 11.65 -13.18 -10.44
C PRO A 97 10.35 -13.23 -11.25
N LEU A 98 10.21 -14.31 -12.02
CA LEU A 98 9.04 -14.60 -12.85
C LEU A 98 7.74 -14.56 -12.04
N TYR A 99 7.79 -15.11 -10.82
CA TYR A 99 6.70 -15.16 -9.86
C TYR A 99 7.12 -14.48 -8.55
N LYS A 100 6.26 -13.57 -8.06
CA LYS A 100 6.41 -12.98 -6.73
C LYS A 100 5.06 -12.61 -6.13
N GLU A 101 5.03 -12.49 -4.82
CA GLU A 101 3.83 -12.20 -4.07
C GLU A 101 4.13 -11.33 -2.87
N LYS A 102 3.10 -10.61 -2.40
CA LYS A 102 3.19 -9.69 -1.26
C LYS A 102 1.88 -9.74 -0.49
N LEU A 103 1.97 -9.88 0.83
CA LEU A 103 0.85 -9.74 1.74
C LEU A 103 0.96 -8.40 2.47
N ARG A 104 -0.17 -7.73 2.66
CA ARG A 104 -0.25 -6.51 3.45
C ARG A 104 -1.60 -6.34 4.12
N LEU A 105 -1.61 -5.64 5.24
CA LEU A 105 -2.80 -5.04 5.82
C LEU A 105 -2.88 -3.61 5.35
N ARG A 106 -4.03 -3.19 4.81
CA ARG A 106 -4.24 -1.83 4.32
C ARG A 106 -5.45 -1.19 4.99
N SER A 107 -5.30 0.05 5.44
CA SER A 107 -6.40 0.90 5.87
C SER A 107 -6.56 2.10 4.94
N TYR A 108 -7.79 2.62 4.88
CA TYR A 108 -8.08 3.94 4.34
C TYR A 108 -8.36 4.83 5.56
N GLY A 109 -7.47 5.79 5.80
CA GLY A 109 -7.32 6.48 7.08
C GLY A 109 -6.20 5.89 7.95
N PRO A 110 -5.83 6.58 9.05
CA PRO A 110 -4.81 6.12 9.98
C PRO A 110 -5.12 4.72 10.54
N TYR A 111 -4.16 3.81 10.50
CA TYR A 111 -4.30 2.42 10.93
C TYR A 111 -4.77 2.31 12.39
N ALA A 112 -4.30 3.22 13.24
CA ALA A 112 -4.69 3.28 14.65
C ALA A 112 -6.22 3.44 14.83
N GLN A 113 -6.87 4.20 13.95
CA GLN A 113 -8.29 4.53 14.00
C GLN A 113 -9.14 3.70 13.02
N ALA A 114 -8.50 2.90 12.16
CA ALA A 114 -9.21 2.12 11.16
C ALA A 114 -10.12 1.05 11.80
N GLU A 115 -11.41 1.12 11.48
CA GLU A 115 -12.39 0.08 11.83
C GLU A 115 -12.22 -1.14 10.93
N VAL A 116 -11.94 -0.90 9.64
CA VAL A 116 -11.74 -1.92 8.62
C VAL A 116 -10.31 -1.90 8.11
N VAL A 117 -9.69 -3.07 8.09
CA VAL A 117 -8.42 -3.31 7.40
C VAL A 117 -8.63 -4.35 6.32
N TYR A 118 -8.01 -4.11 5.16
CA TYR A 118 -8.03 -5.03 4.05
C TYR A 118 -6.79 -5.93 4.12
N VAL A 119 -7.01 -7.23 4.27
CA VAL A 119 -5.95 -8.24 4.11
C VAL A 119 -5.77 -8.45 2.61
N GLU A 120 -4.72 -7.87 2.02
CA GLU A 120 -4.52 -7.84 0.58
C GLU A 120 -3.34 -8.72 0.15
N LEU A 121 -3.62 -9.69 -0.72
CA LEU A 121 -2.62 -10.51 -1.39
C LEU A 121 -2.44 -10.05 -2.83
N LYS A 122 -1.20 -9.71 -3.18
CA LYS A 122 -0.81 -9.34 -4.54
C LYS A 122 0.16 -10.38 -5.08
N LYS A 123 -0.24 -11.11 -6.13
CA LYS A 123 0.61 -12.03 -6.89
C LYS A 123 1.00 -11.39 -8.22
N LYS A 124 2.21 -11.63 -8.69
CA LYS A 124 2.68 -11.21 -10.02
C LYS A 124 3.34 -12.40 -10.70
N TYR A 125 2.86 -12.78 -11.87
CA TYR A 125 3.39 -13.87 -12.70
C TYR A 125 3.55 -13.40 -14.14
N LYS A 126 4.75 -13.55 -14.72
CA LYS A 126 5.03 -13.16 -16.13
C LYS A 126 4.53 -11.77 -16.49
N GLY A 127 4.69 -10.80 -15.57
CA GLY A 127 4.24 -9.42 -15.77
C GLY A 127 2.78 -9.15 -15.35
N ILE A 128 1.92 -10.16 -15.32
CA ILE A 128 0.50 -10.05 -14.96
C ILE A 128 0.34 -10.01 -13.45
N VAL A 129 -0.50 -9.11 -12.94
CA VAL A 129 -0.74 -8.90 -11.52
C VAL A 129 -2.16 -9.35 -11.15
N TYR A 130 -2.26 -10.18 -10.13
CA TYR A 130 -3.51 -10.62 -9.51
C TYR A 130 -3.59 -10.03 -8.09
N LYS A 131 -4.72 -9.45 -7.75
CA LYS A 131 -4.97 -8.84 -6.43
C LYS A 131 -6.23 -9.47 -5.84
N ARG A 132 -6.15 -9.92 -4.60
CA ARG A 132 -7.26 -10.46 -3.82
C ARG A 132 -7.26 -9.82 -2.45
N ARG A 133 -8.43 -9.52 -1.89
CA ARG A 133 -8.55 -8.95 -0.55
C ARG A 133 -9.90 -9.23 0.08
N VAL A 134 -9.93 -9.26 1.41
CA VAL A 134 -11.13 -9.21 2.23
C VAL A 134 -10.98 -8.06 3.24
N GLY A 135 -12.07 -7.37 3.54
CA GLY A 135 -12.12 -6.37 4.62
C GLY A 135 -12.48 -7.05 5.92
N MET A 136 -11.70 -6.85 6.97
CA MET A 136 -11.88 -7.46 8.29
C MET A 136 -11.69 -6.39 9.36
N SER A 137 -12.18 -6.64 10.58
CA SER A 137 -11.75 -5.86 11.74
C SER A 137 -10.24 -6.09 11.99
N LYS A 138 -9.57 -5.16 12.68
CA LYS A 138 -8.14 -5.30 12.98
C LYS A 138 -7.82 -6.58 13.75
N GLN A 139 -8.64 -6.87 14.75
CA GLN A 139 -8.51 -8.04 15.61
C GLN A 139 -8.76 -9.34 14.83
N ALA A 140 -9.80 -9.37 13.97
CA ALA A 140 -10.06 -10.52 13.10
C ALA A 140 -8.88 -10.78 12.15
N ALA A 141 -8.36 -9.74 11.49
CA ALA A 141 -7.24 -9.86 10.58
C ALA A 141 -5.98 -10.39 11.28
N GLN A 142 -5.68 -9.89 12.49
CA GLN A 142 -4.56 -10.36 13.31
C GLN A 142 -4.73 -11.83 13.71
N ALA A 143 -5.90 -12.20 14.22
CA ALA A 143 -6.19 -13.58 14.63
C ALA A 143 -6.12 -14.57 13.45
N PHE A 144 -6.71 -14.20 12.31
CA PHE A 144 -6.69 -15.00 11.09
C PHE A 144 -5.25 -15.23 10.58
N ILE A 145 -4.43 -14.17 10.57
CA ILE A 145 -3.02 -14.28 10.14
C ILE A 145 -2.20 -15.10 11.13
N ALA A 146 -2.48 -14.97 12.43
CA ALA A 146 -1.87 -15.79 13.49
C ALA A 146 -2.30 -17.26 13.44
N GLY A 147 -3.33 -17.59 12.67
CA GLY A 147 -3.67 -18.95 12.30
C GLY A 147 -5.04 -19.45 12.73
N MET A 148 -5.86 -18.58 13.33
CA MET A 148 -7.27 -18.85 13.61
C MET A 148 -8.03 -19.14 12.32
N ASP A 149 -9.07 -19.98 12.42
CA ASP A 149 -9.98 -20.20 11.30
C ASP A 149 -10.64 -18.88 10.85
N PHE A 150 -10.94 -18.79 9.55
CA PHE A 150 -11.47 -17.57 8.96
C PHE A 150 -12.85 -17.18 9.52
N GLU A 151 -13.77 -18.14 9.59
CA GLU A 151 -15.13 -17.88 10.09
C GLU A 151 -15.08 -17.58 11.58
N GLU A 152 -14.29 -18.34 12.33
CA GLU A 152 -14.08 -18.10 13.76
C GLU A 152 -13.56 -16.68 14.03
N ALA A 153 -12.55 -16.23 13.28
CA ALA A 153 -12.00 -14.88 13.42
C ALA A 153 -13.03 -13.80 13.06
N ALA A 154 -13.81 -14.01 12.00
CA ALA A 154 -14.85 -13.08 11.53
C ALA A 154 -16.05 -12.99 12.48
N ILE A 155 -16.41 -14.08 13.16
CA ILE A 155 -17.51 -14.13 14.14
C ILE A 155 -17.05 -13.57 15.48
N ARG A 156 -15.84 -13.93 15.95
CA ARG A 156 -15.30 -13.48 17.24
C ARG A 156 -15.01 -11.98 17.26
N TYR A 157 -14.59 -11.42 16.12
CA TYR A 157 -14.26 -10.01 15.99
C TYR A 157 -14.99 -9.39 14.80
N PRO A 158 -16.32 -9.24 14.89
CA PRO A 158 -17.14 -8.83 13.76
C PRO A 158 -16.86 -7.37 13.35
N LEU A 159 -17.15 -7.06 12.10
CA LEU A 159 -17.26 -5.68 11.64
C LEU A 159 -18.53 -5.04 12.19
N ALA A 160 -18.46 -3.74 12.52
CA ALA A 160 -19.62 -2.98 12.96
C ALA A 160 -20.65 -2.78 11.85
N ASP A 161 -20.18 -2.64 10.60
CA ASP A 161 -21.02 -2.52 9.41
C ASP A 161 -21.51 -3.92 8.98
N ALA A 162 -22.83 -4.13 9.05
CA ALA A 162 -23.48 -5.39 8.69
C ALA A 162 -23.34 -5.75 7.20
N GLN A 163 -23.29 -4.77 6.30
CA GLN A 163 -23.10 -5.01 4.88
C GLN A 163 -21.67 -5.51 4.61
N LEU A 164 -20.67 -4.88 5.22
CA LEU A 164 -19.27 -5.34 5.11
C LEU A 164 -19.07 -6.70 5.77
N GLN A 165 -19.74 -6.96 6.89
CA GLN A 165 -19.73 -8.28 7.53
C GLN A 165 -20.35 -9.36 6.62
N GLY A 166 -21.47 -9.05 5.97
CA GLY A 166 -22.08 -9.94 4.97
C GLY A 166 -21.19 -10.19 3.75
N GLU A 167 -20.48 -9.17 3.25
CA GLU A 167 -19.51 -9.34 2.16
C GLU A 167 -18.33 -10.22 2.59
N LEU A 168 -17.81 -10.02 3.80
CA LEU A 168 -16.74 -10.82 4.39
C LEU A 168 -17.13 -12.31 4.45
N LEU A 169 -18.33 -12.62 4.92
CA LEU A 169 -18.84 -14.00 5.04
C LEU A 169 -19.50 -14.52 3.76
N SER A 170 -19.42 -13.81 2.64
CA SER A 170 -19.93 -14.30 1.35
C SER A 170 -19.08 -15.47 0.83
N ALA A 171 -19.60 -16.24 -0.14
CA ALA A 171 -18.84 -17.30 -0.82
C ALA A 171 -17.53 -16.77 -1.45
N ARG A 172 -17.56 -15.52 -1.96
CA ARG A 172 -16.36 -14.84 -2.49
C ARG A 172 -15.36 -14.52 -1.39
N GLY A 173 -15.84 -14.09 -0.22
CA GLY A 173 -15.02 -13.84 0.96
C GLY A 173 -14.27 -15.10 1.39
N HIS A 174 -14.98 -16.22 1.53
CA HIS A 174 -14.41 -17.54 1.83
C HIS A 174 -13.37 -17.98 0.81
N GLN A 175 -13.64 -17.82 -0.49
CA GLN A 175 -12.67 -18.14 -1.54
C GLN A 175 -11.37 -17.35 -1.38
N ILE A 176 -11.47 -16.04 -1.14
CA ILE A 176 -10.29 -15.18 -0.96
C ILE A 176 -9.56 -15.53 0.33
N ALA A 177 -10.29 -15.81 1.41
CA ALA A 177 -9.72 -16.24 2.68
C ALA A 177 -8.93 -17.55 2.53
N ALA A 178 -9.43 -18.52 1.76
CA ALA A 178 -8.69 -19.75 1.46
C ALA A 178 -7.37 -19.46 0.71
N GLU A 179 -7.38 -18.55 -0.27
CA GLU A 179 -6.14 -18.11 -0.95
C GLU A 179 -5.14 -17.43 0.01
N LEU A 180 -5.64 -16.61 0.94
CA LEU A 180 -4.84 -15.96 1.97
C LEU A 180 -4.28 -16.97 2.97
N ARG A 181 -5.09 -17.93 3.42
CA ARG A 181 -4.67 -19.01 4.33
C ARG A 181 -3.56 -19.85 3.69
N SER A 182 -3.68 -20.20 2.42
CA SER A 182 -2.63 -20.89 1.66
C SER A 182 -1.33 -20.07 1.60
N PHE A 183 -1.39 -18.74 1.54
CA PHE A 183 -0.20 -17.89 1.66
C PHE A 183 0.42 -17.98 3.06
N CYS A 184 -0.38 -17.82 4.11
CA CYS A 184 0.12 -17.89 5.49
C CYS A 184 0.69 -19.26 5.86
N LEU A 185 0.16 -20.34 5.30
CA LEU A 185 0.71 -21.69 5.50
C LEU A 185 2.04 -21.91 4.75
N ARG A 186 2.22 -21.30 3.57
CA ARG A 186 3.49 -21.39 2.82
C ARG A 186 4.62 -20.59 3.46
N TYR A 187 4.28 -19.52 4.17
CA TYR A 187 5.24 -18.68 4.89
C TYR A 187 4.82 -18.63 6.38
N PRO A 188 5.13 -19.66 7.18
CA PRO A 188 4.82 -19.63 8.60
C PRO A 188 5.60 -18.53 9.32
N GLY A 189 5.02 -17.96 10.37
CA GLY A 189 5.69 -16.95 11.20
C GLY A 189 5.83 -15.58 10.55
N LEU A 190 4.88 -15.17 9.70
CA LEU A 190 4.85 -13.81 9.15
C LEU A 190 4.80 -12.76 10.25
N VAL A 191 5.64 -11.74 10.13
CA VAL A 191 5.69 -10.60 11.05
C VAL A 191 5.55 -9.28 10.29
N PRO A 192 5.07 -8.21 10.95
CA PRO A 192 5.12 -6.85 10.40
C PRO A 192 6.54 -6.46 9.97
N SER A 193 6.71 -6.16 8.69
CA SER A 193 8.01 -5.80 8.12
C SER A 193 8.18 -4.29 7.98
N MET A 194 7.22 -3.64 7.32
CA MET A 194 7.27 -2.20 7.02
C MET A 194 5.88 -1.59 7.08
N ASP A 195 5.75 -0.46 7.76
CA ASP A 195 4.60 0.43 7.62
C ASP A 195 4.89 1.49 6.56
N ILE A 196 3.93 1.71 5.67
CA ILE A 196 4.01 2.72 4.62
C ILE A 196 2.74 3.54 4.61
N SER A 197 2.87 4.86 4.80
CA SER A 197 1.77 5.81 4.70
C SER A 197 1.95 6.72 3.48
N VAL A 198 0.85 7.01 2.80
CA VAL A 198 0.82 7.92 1.65
C VAL A 198 -0.42 8.79 1.72
N VAL A 199 -0.33 10.01 1.18
CA VAL A 199 -1.50 10.84 0.87
C VAL A 199 -1.81 10.64 -0.60
N ARG A 200 -2.95 10.03 -0.90
CA ARG A 200 -3.38 9.77 -2.27
C ARG A 200 -4.44 10.76 -2.70
N ARG A 201 -4.19 11.44 -3.82
CA ARG A 201 -5.24 12.15 -4.58
C ARG A 201 -5.64 11.32 -5.79
N SER A 202 -6.93 11.06 -5.97
CA SER A 202 -7.45 10.26 -7.07
C SER A 202 -8.35 11.07 -7.98
N TYR A 203 -8.21 10.87 -9.29
CA TYR A 203 -8.94 11.60 -10.33
C TYR A 203 -9.70 10.66 -11.25
N GLU A 204 -10.87 11.12 -11.68
CA GLU A 204 -11.73 10.47 -12.67
C GLU A 204 -12.13 11.45 -13.78
N PRO A 205 -12.57 10.96 -14.95
CA PRO A 205 -12.91 11.83 -16.07
C PRO A 205 -14.06 12.77 -15.67
N ALA A 206 -13.95 14.05 -16.01
CA ALA A 206 -15.05 14.99 -15.85
C ALA A 206 -16.06 14.75 -16.98
N LEU A 207 -17.32 14.47 -16.62
CA LEU A 207 -18.39 14.02 -17.54
C LEU A 207 -18.70 15.00 -18.70
N HIS A 208 -18.23 16.24 -18.63
CA HIS A 208 -18.46 17.30 -19.62
C HIS A 208 -17.18 17.92 -20.18
N ALA A 209 -16.00 17.34 -19.91
CA ALA A 209 -14.76 17.87 -20.45
C ALA A 209 -14.70 17.67 -21.97
N ALA A 210 -14.63 18.77 -22.72
CA ALA A 210 -14.30 18.78 -24.14
C ALA A 210 -12.99 18.02 -24.34
N GLY A 211 -13.07 16.82 -24.95
CA GLY A 211 -11.92 15.92 -25.10
C GLY A 211 -11.98 14.62 -24.29
N SER A 212 -13.09 14.31 -23.61
CA SER A 212 -13.36 12.92 -23.21
C SER A 212 -13.34 12.05 -24.47
N ALA A 213 -12.40 11.10 -24.56
CA ALA A 213 -12.29 10.22 -25.72
C ALA A 213 -13.64 9.55 -25.94
N VAL A 214 -14.30 9.92 -27.05
CA VAL A 214 -15.57 9.36 -27.43
C VAL A 214 -15.28 7.90 -27.81
N THR A 215 -15.89 6.95 -27.10
CA THR A 215 -15.89 5.54 -27.51
C THR A 215 -16.45 5.45 -28.94
N LEU A 216 -16.17 4.35 -29.65
CA LEU A 216 -16.72 4.14 -31.00
C LEU A 216 -18.27 4.26 -31.06
N GLU A 217 -18.94 4.21 -29.90
CA GLU A 217 -20.38 4.33 -29.71
C GLU A 217 -20.85 5.72 -29.26
N GLY A 218 -20.00 6.76 -29.29
CA GLY A 218 -20.42 8.12 -28.95
C GLY A 218 -20.39 8.49 -27.46
N ALA A 219 -20.08 7.54 -26.56
CA ALA A 219 -20.05 7.78 -25.12
C ALA A 219 -18.66 8.21 -24.62
N PRO A 220 -18.53 9.16 -23.68
CA PRO A 220 -17.23 9.55 -23.11
C PRO A 220 -16.55 8.36 -22.41
N SER A 221 -15.27 8.12 -22.68
CA SER A 221 -14.53 7.03 -22.05
C SER A 221 -14.38 7.31 -20.55
N THR A 222 -15.11 6.56 -19.72
CA THR A 222 -15.07 6.69 -18.25
C THR A 222 -13.91 5.93 -17.60
N ASP A 223 -13.03 5.37 -18.43
CA ASP A 223 -12.08 4.34 -18.01
C ASP A 223 -10.74 4.89 -17.47
N LEU A 224 -10.36 6.11 -17.88
CA LEU A 224 -9.13 6.75 -17.46
C LEU A 224 -9.19 7.13 -15.97
N ARG A 225 -8.23 6.64 -15.19
CA ARG A 225 -8.04 7.00 -13.78
C ARG A 225 -6.59 7.41 -13.55
N ILE A 226 -6.39 8.55 -12.90
CA ILE A 226 -5.05 9.03 -12.51
C ILE A 226 -5.02 9.16 -11.00
N THR A 227 -3.96 8.70 -10.36
CA THR A 227 -3.75 8.88 -8.92
C THR A 227 -2.35 9.41 -8.65
N PHE A 228 -2.23 10.34 -7.70
CA PHE A 228 -0.97 10.86 -7.21
C PHE A 228 -0.77 10.41 -5.76
N ASP A 229 0.28 9.65 -5.51
CA ASP A 229 0.74 9.32 -4.16
C ASP A 229 1.83 10.31 -3.74
N MET A 230 1.52 11.12 -2.74
CA MET A 230 2.34 12.20 -2.21
C MET A 230 2.70 11.93 -0.74
N HIS A 231 3.68 12.68 -0.22
CA HIS A 231 4.09 12.63 1.19
C HIS A 231 4.34 11.21 1.70
N MET A 232 4.90 10.35 0.85
CA MET A 232 5.10 8.95 1.19
C MET A 232 6.10 8.82 2.33
N ARG A 233 5.76 8.05 3.36
CA ARG A 233 6.61 7.78 4.52
C ARG A 233 6.68 6.29 4.78
N GLY A 234 7.81 5.86 5.33
CA GLY A 234 8.08 4.47 5.69
C GLY A 234 8.55 4.37 7.14
N ARG A 235 8.29 3.22 7.76
CA ARG A 235 8.87 2.85 9.04
C ARG A 235 9.23 1.37 9.01
N ASP A 236 10.45 1.06 9.43
CA ASP A 236 10.90 -0.30 9.66
C ASP A 236 10.31 -0.82 10.97
N LEU A 237 9.59 -1.94 10.91
CA LEU A 237 8.93 -2.55 12.08
C LEU A 237 9.69 -3.75 12.66
N MET A 238 10.70 -4.27 11.97
CA MET A 238 11.50 -5.40 12.47
C MET A 238 12.73 -4.94 13.26
N ARG A 239 12.97 -3.63 13.28
CA ARG A 239 14.05 -3.00 14.05
C ARG A 239 13.44 -2.04 15.05
N ASP A 240 13.67 -2.32 16.32
CA ASP A 240 13.16 -1.48 17.40
C ASP A 240 13.71 -0.06 17.33
N GLY A 241 12.87 0.90 17.69
CA GLY A 241 13.24 2.32 17.75
C GLY A 241 13.44 3.00 16.40
N MET A 242 13.18 2.33 15.27
CA MET A 242 13.35 2.96 13.96
C MET A 242 12.36 4.12 13.74
N PRO A 243 12.85 5.29 13.28
CA PRO A 243 12.04 6.47 13.04
C PRO A 243 11.22 6.30 11.76
N ILE A 244 10.28 7.22 11.58
CA ILE A 244 9.60 7.41 10.31
C ILE A 244 10.55 8.17 9.37
N TYR A 245 10.74 7.67 8.15
CA TYR A 245 11.56 8.29 7.12
C TYR A 245 10.74 8.58 5.86
N LYS A 246 11.20 9.55 5.06
CA LYS A 246 10.56 9.91 3.79
C LYS A 246 10.87 8.85 2.73
N LEU A 247 9.88 8.51 1.91
CA LEU A 247 10.04 7.68 0.72
C LEU A 247 9.97 8.58 -0.51
N ALA A 248 10.88 8.37 -1.46
CA ALA A 248 11.12 9.29 -2.57
C ALA A 248 11.73 10.64 -2.12
N GLY A 249 12.74 11.12 -2.85
CA GLY A 249 13.54 12.30 -2.48
C GLY A 249 12.78 13.60 -2.71
N SER A 250 13.21 14.72 -2.10
CA SER A 250 12.86 16.10 -2.49
C SER A 250 11.38 16.40 -2.85
N GLY A 251 10.40 15.81 -2.16
CA GLY A 251 8.97 16.07 -2.43
C GLY A 251 8.43 15.40 -3.69
N GLU A 252 9.13 14.38 -4.21
CA GLU A 252 8.67 13.56 -5.33
C GLU A 252 7.32 12.88 -5.05
N ALA A 253 6.52 12.73 -6.11
CA ALA A 253 5.26 11.99 -6.10
C ALA A 253 5.34 10.77 -7.01
N VAL A 254 4.45 9.80 -6.77
CA VAL A 254 4.25 8.67 -7.68
C VAL A 254 2.88 8.78 -8.31
N MET A 255 2.87 8.98 -9.63
CA MET A 255 1.66 8.99 -10.43
C MET A 255 1.37 7.59 -10.97
N GLU A 256 0.14 7.12 -10.86
CA GLU A 256 -0.35 5.90 -11.49
C GLU A 256 -1.47 6.26 -12.47
N ILE A 257 -1.32 5.88 -13.74
CA ILE A 257 -2.34 6.06 -14.79
C ILE A 257 -2.92 4.69 -15.14
N LYS A 258 -4.24 4.57 -15.09
CA LYS A 258 -4.99 3.37 -15.46
C LYS A 258 -5.92 3.69 -16.62
N SER A 259 -5.83 2.91 -17.70
CA SER A 259 -6.69 3.03 -18.88
C SER A 259 -6.86 1.66 -19.56
N ALA A 260 -8.04 1.38 -20.11
CA ALA A 260 -8.34 0.23 -20.95
C ALA A 260 -7.87 0.41 -22.39
N GLY A 261 -7.72 1.66 -22.84
CA GLY A 261 -7.32 2.01 -24.19
C GLY A 261 -6.09 2.92 -24.23
N SER A 262 -5.87 3.51 -25.40
CA SER A 262 -4.86 4.55 -25.62
C SER A 262 -5.09 5.76 -24.72
N TYR A 263 -4.02 6.50 -24.44
CA TYR A 263 -4.14 7.76 -23.70
C TYR A 263 -4.73 8.85 -24.60
N PRO A 264 -5.59 9.74 -24.06
CA PRO A 264 -6.01 10.95 -24.77
C PRO A 264 -4.81 11.81 -25.18
N LEU A 265 -4.96 12.58 -26.28
CA LEU A 265 -3.87 13.38 -26.83
C LEU A 265 -3.30 14.38 -25.82
N TRP A 266 -4.16 15.11 -25.10
CA TRP A 266 -3.73 16.06 -24.06
C TRP A 266 -2.82 15.42 -23.00
N LEU A 267 -3.08 14.15 -22.65
CA LEU A 267 -2.30 13.43 -21.66
C LEU A 267 -0.96 12.98 -22.24
N VAL A 268 -0.92 12.60 -23.51
CA VAL A 268 0.32 12.24 -24.21
C VAL A 268 1.21 13.48 -24.37
N GLU A 269 0.64 14.62 -24.77
CA GLU A 269 1.33 15.90 -24.89
C GLU A 269 1.90 16.32 -23.53
N ALA A 270 1.08 16.35 -22.48
CA ALA A 270 1.53 16.71 -21.14
C ALA A 270 2.68 15.82 -20.62
N LEU A 271 2.61 14.51 -20.85
CA LEU A 271 3.69 13.59 -20.48
C LEU A 271 4.97 13.85 -21.29
N SER A 272 4.83 14.10 -22.59
CA SER A 272 5.95 14.33 -23.52
C SER A 272 6.67 15.64 -23.22
N ASP A 273 5.92 16.74 -23.11
CA ASP A 273 6.46 18.09 -22.90
C ASP A 273 7.21 18.20 -21.58
N ASN A 274 6.75 17.48 -20.56
CA ASN A 274 7.37 17.44 -19.24
C ASN A 274 8.41 16.31 -19.07
N LYS A 275 8.72 15.57 -20.15
CA LYS A 275 9.69 14.46 -20.18
C LYS A 275 9.41 13.40 -19.10
N ILE A 276 8.14 13.05 -18.93
CA ILE A 276 7.67 12.09 -17.92
C ILE A 276 7.58 10.70 -18.55
N TYR A 277 8.51 9.82 -18.16
CA TYR A 277 8.60 8.47 -18.70
C TYR A 277 8.20 7.39 -17.68
N PRO A 278 7.63 6.25 -18.14
CA PRO A 278 7.27 5.16 -17.25
C PRO A 278 8.46 4.63 -16.45
N GLN A 279 8.26 4.41 -15.15
CA GLN A 279 9.27 3.84 -14.26
C GLN A 279 8.67 2.76 -13.36
N SER A 280 9.43 1.69 -13.11
CA SER A 280 9.01 0.67 -12.15
C SER A 280 9.16 1.20 -10.73
N PHE A 281 8.06 1.24 -9.97
CA PHE A 281 8.07 1.66 -8.57
C PHE A 281 7.38 0.65 -7.67
N SER A 282 8.01 0.31 -6.55
CA SER A 282 7.47 -0.56 -5.51
C SER A 282 7.65 0.12 -4.16
N LYS A 283 6.56 0.65 -3.60
CA LYS A 283 6.54 1.27 -2.25
C LYS A 283 7.29 0.44 -1.22
N TYR A 284 7.02 -0.87 -1.16
CA TYR A 284 7.70 -1.77 -0.22
C TYR A 284 9.20 -1.93 -0.49
N GLY A 285 9.61 -1.95 -1.77
CA GLY A 285 11.03 -2.07 -2.13
C GLY A 285 11.78 -0.76 -1.89
N GLU A 286 11.10 0.37 -2.04
CA GLU A 286 11.63 1.69 -1.70
C GLU A 286 11.82 1.81 -0.18
N ALA A 287 10.78 1.47 0.59
CA ALA A 287 10.85 1.49 2.06
C ALA A 287 11.96 0.58 2.59
N TYR A 288 12.07 -0.64 2.06
CA TYR A 288 13.15 -1.56 2.43
C TYR A 288 14.54 -0.95 2.21
N ARG A 289 14.81 -0.43 1.01
CA ARG A 289 16.12 0.20 0.71
C ARG A 289 16.37 1.44 1.56
N GLN A 290 15.38 2.32 1.72
CA GLN A 290 15.51 3.54 2.51
C GLN A 290 15.73 3.26 4.01
N SER A 291 15.26 2.12 4.51
CA SER A 291 15.47 1.73 5.91
C SER A 291 16.95 1.60 6.28
N PHE A 292 17.80 1.17 5.34
CA PHE A 292 19.24 1.05 5.57
C PHE A 292 19.91 2.41 5.67
N GLN A 293 19.55 3.35 4.79
CA GLN A 293 20.05 4.72 4.87
C GLN A 293 19.62 5.39 6.17
N SER A 294 18.34 5.25 6.55
CA SER A 294 17.84 5.79 7.83
C SER A 294 18.58 5.21 9.04
N LEU A 295 19.00 3.94 8.99
CA LEU A 295 19.78 3.32 10.05
C LEU A 295 21.20 3.91 10.12
N SER A 296 21.86 4.06 8.97
CA SER A 296 23.18 4.69 8.88
C SER A 296 23.18 6.12 9.41
N ASP A 297 22.13 6.90 9.12
CA ASP A 297 21.98 8.27 9.61
C ASP A 297 21.86 8.31 11.15
N LEU A 298 21.09 7.40 11.75
CA LEU A 298 20.95 7.29 13.20
C LEU A 298 22.26 6.89 13.91
N GLN A 299 23.00 5.96 13.32
CA GLN A 299 24.29 5.51 13.85
C GLN A 299 25.31 6.66 13.82
N THR A 300 25.32 7.43 12.73
CA THR A 300 26.19 8.60 12.57
C THR A 300 25.84 9.68 13.60
N GLN A 301 24.57 10.03 13.77
CA GLN A 301 24.14 11.00 14.77
C GLN A 301 24.48 10.56 16.20
N SER A 302 24.34 9.27 16.49
CA SER A 302 24.70 8.70 17.81
C SER A 302 26.20 8.74 18.05
N ALA A 303 27.02 8.49 17.02
CA ALA A 303 28.47 8.61 17.09
C ALA A 303 28.90 10.07 17.33
N VAL A 304 28.34 11.03 16.60
CA VAL A 304 28.60 12.47 16.79
C VAL A 304 28.23 12.91 18.21
N ARG A 305 27.07 12.49 18.73
CA ARG A 305 26.67 12.78 20.13
C ARG A 305 27.59 12.16 21.18
N ARG A 306 28.23 11.01 20.89
CA ARG A 306 29.21 10.40 21.80
C ARG A 306 30.56 11.13 21.79
N VAL A 307 30.97 11.67 20.65
CA VAL A 307 32.21 12.46 20.50
C VAL A 307 32.06 13.84 21.14
N VAL A 308 30.89 14.48 20.99
CA VAL A 308 30.57 15.77 21.64
C VAL A 308 30.03 15.52 23.06
N ARG A 309 30.87 14.98 23.96
CA ARG A 309 30.63 15.13 25.40
C ARG A 309 31.22 16.47 25.83
N PRO A 310 30.48 17.39 26.49
CA PRO A 310 31.11 18.56 27.08
C PRO A 310 32.13 18.09 28.12
N SER A 311 33.40 18.46 27.91
CA SER A 311 34.45 18.26 28.90
C SER A 311 34.01 18.92 30.20
N LYS A 312 33.88 18.14 31.28
CA LYS A 312 33.71 18.70 32.62
C LYS A 312 34.88 19.65 32.88
N ILE A 313 34.61 20.95 32.85
CA ILE A 313 35.52 21.96 33.37
C ILE A 313 35.73 21.59 34.84
N LYS A 314 36.93 21.14 35.20
CA LYS A 314 37.36 21.02 36.60
C LYS A 314 37.53 22.45 37.10
N THR A 315 36.55 22.97 37.83
CA THR A 315 36.79 24.14 38.68
C THR A 315 37.68 23.69 39.83
N ALA A 316 38.92 24.16 39.81
CA ALA A 316 39.85 24.02 40.91
C ALA A 316 39.35 24.86 42.09
N ASN A 317 39.44 24.28 43.29
CA ASN A 317 39.23 24.93 44.57
C ASN A 317 40.24 26.05 44.77
N SER A 318 39.77 27.24 45.13
CA SER A 318 40.59 28.22 45.85
C SER A 318 39.73 29.06 46.80
N GLY A 319 40.02 28.92 48.11
CA GLY A 319 40.12 30.04 49.04
C GLY A 319 38.84 30.73 49.52
N ALA A 320 38.56 30.55 50.81
CA ALA A 320 37.51 31.23 51.56
C ALA A 320 37.68 32.77 51.64
N SER A 321 36.56 33.50 51.69
CA SER A 321 36.43 34.77 52.42
C SER A 321 34.95 35.14 52.63
N ARG A 322 34.65 35.67 53.82
CA ARG A 322 33.34 36.00 54.40
C ARG A 322 32.70 37.25 53.75
N PHE A 323 31.37 37.29 53.65
CA PHE A 323 30.44 38.26 54.28
C PHE A 323 29.11 38.43 53.52
N ALA A 324 28.07 38.76 54.32
CA ALA A 324 26.80 39.41 54.01
C ALA A 324 25.63 38.58 53.42
N GLN A 325 24.57 38.44 54.23
CA GLN A 325 23.19 38.25 53.77
C GLN A 325 22.68 39.54 53.10
N PRO A 326 21.64 39.51 52.24
CA PRO A 326 20.29 39.75 52.78
C PRO A 326 19.08 39.11 52.03
N ALA A 327 17.97 39.10 52.79
CA ALA A 327 16.56 39.37 52.44
C ALA A 327 15.75 38.46 51.49
N LYS A 328 14.60 38.02 52.02
CA LYS A 328 13.46 37.38 51.34
C LYS A 328 12.64 38.42 50.54
N PRO A 329 12.04 38.07 49.39
CA PRO A 329 11.05 38.91 48.75
C PRO A 329 9.64 38.67 49.31
N VAL A 330 8.93 39.79 49.43
CA VAL A 330 7.54 40.00 49.86
C VAL A 330 6.58 39.64 48.71
N VAL A 331 5.45 39.02 49.06
CA VAL A 331 4.31 38.77 48.17
C VAL A 331 3.36 39.96 48.27
N THR A 332 3.11 40.65 47.16
CA THR A 332 2.13 41.75 47.10
C THR A 332 0.88 41.27 46.34
N ALA A 333 -0.23 41.16 47.06
CA ALA A 333 -1.57 41.05 46.51
C ALA A 333 -2.09 42.45 46.14
N LEU A 334 -2.83 42.55 45.04
CA LEU A 334 -3.71 43.70 44.78
C LEU A 334 -5.14 43.18 44.57
N ALA A 335 -6.05 43.74 45.36
CA ALA A 335 -7.49 43.53 45.30
C ALA A 335 -8.20 44.91 45.28
N ALA A 336 -9.52 44.85 45.07
CA ALA A 336 -10.56 45.90 45.14
C ALA A 336 -10.93 46.52 43.78
N ALA A 337 -12.21 46.78 43.44
CA ALA A 337 -13.51 46.66 44.11
C ALA A 337 -14.61 46.74 43.00
N SER A 338 -15.65 45.90 43.02
CA SER A 338 -16.96 46.05 43.71
C SER A 338 -17.97 46.96 42.97
N SER A 339 -19.12 46.38 42.60
CA SER A 339 -20.43 47.01 42.76
C SER A 339 -21.54 45.95 42.75
N ALA A 340 -22.47 46.14 43.68
CA ALA A 340 -23.47 45.19 44.14
C ALA A 340 -24.82 45.34 43.42
N ALA A 341 -25.64 44.28 43.45
CA ALA A 341 -27.08 44.41 43.67
C ALA A 341 -27.69 43.07 44.14
N ILE A 342 -28.55 43.21 45.14
CA ILE A 342 -29.23 42.21 45.95
C ILE A 342 -30.53 41.75 45.24
N VAL A 343 -31.01 40.53 45.52
CA VAL A 343 -32.38 40.21 46.02
C VAL A 343 -32.66 38.70 45.90
N LYS A 344 -32.92 38.09 47.09
CA LYS A 344 -33.87 37.02 47.48
C LYS A 344 -34.25 35.97 46.42
N GLY A 345 -34.11 34.66 46.61
CA GLY A 345 -34.38 33.85 47.81
C GLY A 345 -35.61 32.98 47.54
N SER A 346 -35.47 31.65 47.51
CA SER A 346 -36.48 30.65 47.93
C SER A 346 -35.99 29.22 47.67
N ALA A 347 -36.38 28.36 48.60
CA ALA A 347 -35.90 27.02 48.84
C ALA A 347 -36.78 25.94 48.15
N SER A 348 -36.43 24.69 48.45
CA SER A 348 -37.25 23.46 48.35
C SER A 348 -37.30 22.81 46.96
N CYS A 349 -37.40 21.50 46.78
CA CYS A 349 -37.17 20.27 47.54
C CYS A 349 -37.45 19.12 46.53
N LEU A 350 -37.15 17.89 46.96
CA LEU A 350 -37.76 16.62 46.53
C LEU A 350 -37.26 15.90 45.26
N LYS A 351 -36.53 14.82 45.57
CA LYS A 351 -36.63 13.48 44.97
C LYS A 351 -38.09 13.07 44.73
N ALA A 352 -38.35 12.39 43.59
CA ALA A 352 -38.93 11.04 43.52
C ALA A 352 -39.54 10.78 42.14
N SER A 353 -38.94 9.88 41.36
CA SER A 353 -39.54 8.70 40.69
C SER A 353 -38.59 8.17 39.64
#